data_AF-A0AAV9Z140-F1
#
_entry.id   AF-A0AAV9Z140-F1
#
_cell.length_a   1.000
_cell.length_b   1.000
_cell.length_c   1.000
_cell.angle_alpha   90.00
_cell.angle_beta   90.00
_cell.angle_gamma   90.00
#
_symmetry.space_group_name_H-M   'P 1'
#
loop_
_entity.id
_entity.type
_entity.pdbx_description
1 polymer ?
#
loop_
_entity_poly.entity_id
_entity_poly.type
_entity_poly.pdbx_seq_one_letter_code
_entity_poly.pdbx_strand_id
1 'polypeptide(L)'
;LPFKVTSKVFLLALGCGRVPLKGEGSALILSHVCSWWRKVSLAVPRMWSTFHVDMEHDSLALMKTYLLRSQKHPLSLSISLWPTKRQYLLGAIQPFIQCLKQHAEQWQYMEFTLPSTAILAIEHVDYPELRSLALNVTGRTP
;
A
#
# COMPACT_ATOMS: atom_id res chain seq x y z
N LEU A 1 7.83 25.13 -11.76
CA LEU A 1 6.45 25.12 -11.19
C LEU A 1 6.51 25.33 -9.68
N PRO A 2 5.62 26.13 -9.09
CA PRO A 2 5.54 26.27 -7.63
C PRO A 2 5.27 24.94 -6.93
N PHE A 3 5.73 24.83 -5.68
CA PHE A 3 5.58 23.61 -4.87
C PHE A 3 4.12 23.15 -4.76
N LYS A 4 3.21 24.06 -4.37
CA LYS A 4 1.78 23.76 -4.17
C LYS A 4 1.08 23.26 -5.44
N VAL A 5 1.49 23.75 -6.60
CA VAL A 5 0.89 23.32 -7.89
C VAL A 5 1.43 21.93 -8.25
N THR A 6 2.73 21.73 -8.11
CA THR A 6 3.38 20.43 -8.37
C THR A 6 2.80 19.32 -7.49
N SER A 7 2.62 19.59 -6.18
CA SER A 7 2.04 18.60 -5.26
C SER A 7 0.60 18.23 -5.61
N LYS A 8 -0.23 19.20 -6.03
CA LYS A 8 -1.60 18.92 -6.50
C LYS A 8 -1.59 18.07 -7.77
N VAL A 9 -0.75 18.39 -8.74
CA VAL A 9 -0.61 17.61 -9.98
C VAL A 9 -0.20 16.17 -9.66
N PHE A 10 0.75 15.98 -8.74
CA PHE A 10 1.16 14.64 -8.32
C PHE A 10 0.03 13.86 -7.67
N LEU A 11 -0.70 14.46 -6.74
CA LEU A 11 -1.84 13.79 -6.10
C LEU A 11 -2.93 13.41 -7.11
N LEU A 12 -3.18 14.25 -8.12
CA LEU A 12 -4.11 13.93 -9.20
C LEU A 12 -3.59 12.81 -10.09
N ALA A 13 -2.29 12.80 -10.40
CA ALA A 13 -1.66 11.79 -11.24
C ALA A 13 -1.61 10.40 -10.59
N LEU A 14 -1.51 10.34 -9.25
CA LEU A 14 -1.64 9.07 -8.51
C LEU A 14 -3.08 8.55 -8.53
N GLY A 15 -4.07 9.42 -8.71
CA GLY A 15 -5.49 9.05 -8.71
C GLY A 15 -6.01 8.62 -7.32
N CYS A 16 -7.23 8.11 -7.31
CA CYS A 16 -7.86 7.51 -6.13
C CYS A 16 -8.02 6.01 -6.39
N GLY A 17 -7.32 5.15 -5.64
CA GLY A 17 -7.50 3.68 -5.75
C GLY A 17 -6.21 2.88 -5.63
N ARG A 18 -6.03 1.88 -6.51
CA ARG A 18 -4.90 0.94 -6.49
C ARG A 18 -3.62 1.56 -7.08
N VAL A 19 -2.95 2.39 -6.29
CA VAL A 19 -1.66 3.02 -6.66
C VAL A 19 -0.51 2.01 -6.51
N PRO A 20 0.22 1.61 -7.55
CA PRO A 20 1.26 0.59 -7.39
C PRO A 20 2.43 1.07 -6.51
N LEU A 21 3.10 0.14 -5.81
CA LEU A 21 4.31 0.43 -5.03
C LEU A 21 5.52 0.85 -5.89
N LYS A 22 5.59 0.37 -7.14
CA LYS A 22 6.67 0.61 -8.09
C LYS A 22 6.11 0.67 -9.50
N GLY A 23 6.84 1.31 -10.42
CA GLY A 23 6.40 1.44 -11.81
C GLY A 23 5.51 2.65 -12.05
N GLU A 24 4.93 2.70 -13.25
CA GLU A 24 4.09 3.80 -13.69
C GLU A 24 2.91 4.04 -12.74
N GLY A 25 2.59 5.32 -12.49
CA GLY A 25 1.55 5.69 -11.54
C GLY A 25 1.94 5.55 -10.06
N SER A 26 3.17 5.16 -9.71
CA SER A 26 3.62 5.10 -8.31
C SER A 26 4.19 6.43 -7.80
N ALA A 27 3.99 6.71 -6.51
CA ALA A 27 4.66 7.82 -5.82
C ALA A 27 6.19 7.68 -5.85
N LEU A 28 6.67 6.44 -5.89
CA LEU A 28 8.09 6.14 -6.06
C LEU A 28 8.64 6.72 -7.36
N ILE A 29 8.00 6.48 -8.52
CA ILE A 29 8.46 7.05 -9.80
C ILE A 29 8.49 8.57 -9.75
N LEU A 30 7.44 9.21 -9.21
CA LEU A 30 7.40 10.68 -9.09
C LEU A 30 8.59 11.21 -8.28
N SER A 31 9.07 10.47 -7.28
CA SER A 31 10.24 10.86 -6.48
C SER A 31 11.60 10.64 -7.17
N HIS A 32 11.62 10.04 -8.36
CA HIS A 32 12.84 9.66 -9.09
C HIS A 32 13.02 10.38 -10.44
N VAL A 33 12.11 11.28 -10.84
CA VAL A 33 12.21 12.02 -12.11
C VAL A 33 13.34 13.06 -12.12
N CYS A 34 13.36 13.95 -11.13
CA CYS A 34 14.43 14.95 -10.95
C CYS A 34 14.53 15.37 -9.47
N SER A 35 15.57 16.12 -9.12
CA SER A 35 15.82 16.56 -7.74
C SER A 35 14.67 17.40 -7.16
N TRP A 36 14.04 18.26 -7.97
CA TRP A 36 12.87 19.04 -7.56
C TRP A 36 11.67 18.15 -7.25
N TRP A 37 11.36 17.19 -8.14
CA TRP A 37 10.24 16.27 -7.96
C TRP A 37 10.44 15.40 -6.73
N ARG A 38 11.66 14.89 -6.53
CA ARG A 38 12.04 14.17 -5.31
C ARG A 38 11.74 14.99 -4.05
N LYS A 39 12.16 16.26 -4.03
CA LYS A 39 11.90 17.16 -2.89
C LYS A 39 10.41 17.34 -2.64
N VAL A 40 9.61 17.51 -3.70
CA VAL A 40 8.15 17.63 -3.59
C VAL A 40 7.53 16.34 -3.07
N SER A 41 7.83 15.20 -3.68
CA SER A 41 7.26 13.91 -3.28
C SER A 41 7.57 13.55 -1.84
N LEU A 42 8.81 13.75 -1.39
CA LEU A 42 9.20 13.46 0.00
C LEU A 42 8.56 14.41 1.02
N ALA A 43 8.22 15.64 0.62
CA ALA A 43 7.60 16.64 1.48
C ALA A 43 6.06 16.52 1.56
N VAL A 44 5.44 15.60 0.81
CA VAL A 44 3.97 15.44 0.77
C VAL A 44 3.61 14.02 1.23
N PRO A 45 3.37 13.80 2.54
CA PRO A 45 3.12 12.47 3.10
C PRO A 45 1.90 11.75 2.46
N ARG A 46 0.87 12.52 2.10
CA ARG A 46 -0.34 12.01 1.43
C ARG A 46 -0.05 11.22 0.14
N MET A 47 1.05 11.52 -0.56
CA MET A 47 1.41 10.76 -1.77
C MET A 47 1.78 9.31 -1.47
N TRP A 48 2.20 9.02 -0.24
CA TRP A 48 2.66 7.70 0.19
C TRP A 48 1.59 6.95 0.98
N SER A 49 0.41 7.54 1.15
CA SER A 49 -0.62 7.02 2.05
C SER A 49 -1.63 6.12 1.35
N THR A 50 -1.61 6.03 0.02
CA THR A 50 -2.47 5.13 -0.76
C THR A 50 -1.59 4.27 -1.66
N PHE A 51 -1.66 2.95 -1.53
CA PHE A 51 -0.87 2.04 -2.35
C PHE A 51 -1.45 0.62 -2.46
N HIS A 52 -0.96 -0.08 -3.47
CA HIS A 52 -1.32 -1.43 -3.86
C HIS A 52 -0.07 -2.32 -3.83
N VAL A 53 -0.20 -3.45 -3.15
CA VAL A 53 0.86 -4.42 -2.92
C VAL A 53 0.49 -5.71 -3.65
N ASP A 54 1.12 -5.93 -4.80
CA ASP A 54 1.30 -7.28 -5.30
C ASP A 54 2.39 -7.95 -4.47
N MET A 55 2.07 -9.03 -3.76
CA MET A 55 3.03 -9.72 -2.91
C MET A 55 4.15 -10.35 -3.75
N GLU A 56 5.32 -9.72 -3.74
CA GLU A 56 6.57 -10.13 -4.37
C GLU A 56 7.74 -9.94 -3.38
N HIS A 57 8.92 -10.39 -3.77
CA HIS A 57 10.12 -10.36 -2.92
C HIS A 57 10.43 -8.98 -2.32
N ASP A 58 10.34 -7.91 -3.12
CA ASP A 58 10.72 -6.55 -2.68
C ASP A 58 9.55 -5.73 -2.11
N SER A 59 8.33 -6.27 -2.19
CA SER A 59 7.11 -5.53 -1.85
C SER A 59 7.07 -5.13 -0.37
N LEU A 60 7.67 -5.92 0.53
CA LEU A 60 7.75 -5.59 1.95
C LEU A 60 8.61 -4.35 2.21
N ALA A 61 9.79 -4.27 1.58
CA ALA A 61 10.70 -3.14 1.75
C ALA A 61 10.09 -1.84 1.18
N LEU A 62 9.42 -1.96 0.04
CA LEU A 62 8.69 -0.85 -0.56
C LEU A 62 7.51 -0.41 0.31
N MET A 63 6.71 -1.36 0.84
CA MET A 63 5.62 -1.04 1.76
C MET A 63 6.14 -0.30 2.99
N LYS A 64 7.21 -0.79 3.63
CA LYS A 64 7.84 -0.09 4.76
C LYS A 64 8.29 1.32 4.41
N THR A 65 8.79 1.53 3.19
CA THR A 65 9.17 2.87 2.69
C THR A 65 7.96 3.79 2.57
N TYR A 66 6.84 3.28 2.05
CA TYR A 66 5.60 4.04 1.94
C TYR A 66 5.03 4.39 3.32
N LEU A 67 4.97 3.42 4.23
CA LEU A 67 4.54 3.60 5.62
C LEU A 67 5.39 4.63 6.38
N LEU A 68 6.71 4.62 6.18
CA LEU A 68 7.60 5.61 6.79
C LEU A 68 7.31 7.02 6.25
N ARG A 69 7.05 7.14 4.93
CA ARG A 69 6.87 8.43 4.26
C ARG A 69 5.44 8.98 4.42
N SER A 70 4.44 8.15 4.72
CA SER A 70 3.07 8.59 5.01
C SER A 70 2.94 9.29 6.36
N GLN A 71 3.91 9.10 7.26
CA GLN A 71 3.95 9.72 8.59
C GLN A 71 2.69 9.40 9.41
N LYS A 72 1.88 10.42 9.75
CA LYS A 72 0.60 10.29 10.47
C LYS A 72 -0.62 10.38 9.54
N HIS A 73 -0.40 10.40 8.23
CA HIS A 73 -1.49 10.54 7.28
C HIS A 73 -2.31 9.24 7.24
N PRO A 74 -3.65 9.32 7.17
CA PRO A 74 -4.47 8.13 7.02
C PRO A 74 -4.08 7.29 5.81
N LEU A 75 -4.05 5.98 6.02
CA LEU A 75 -3.57 4.98 5.08
C LEU A 75 -4.71 4.24 4.38
N SER A 76 -4.47 3.93 3.10
CA SER A 76 -5.34 3.14 2.24
C SER A 76 -4.50 2.09 1.52
N LEU A 77 -4.86 0.82 1.68
CA LEU A 77 -4.08 -0.30 1.17
C LEU A 77 -4.95 -1.27 0.40
N SER A 78 -4.38 -1.81 -0.67
CA SER A 78 -4.91 -3.02 -1.30
C SER A 78 -3.79 -4.04 -1.47
N ILE A 79 -4.01 -5.30 -1.10
CA ILE A 79 -3.03 -6.39 -1.30
C ILE A 79 -3.65 -7.45 -2.21
N SER A 80 -2.92 -7.87 -3.24
CA SER A 80 -3.26 -9.04 -4.06
C SER A 80 -2.17 -10.10 -3.97
N LEU A 81 -2.63 -11.34 -3.89
CA LEU A 81 -1.78 -12.51 -4.02
C LEU A 81 -2.33 -13.45 -5.11
N TRP A 82 -1.58 -13.56 -6.20
CA TRP A 82 -1.98 -14.36 -7.34
C TRP A 82 -1.54 -15.84 -7.20
N PRO A 83 -2.36 -16.82 -7.66
CA PRO A 83 -2.13 -18.26 -7.44
C PRO A 83 -0.79 -18.81 -7.96
N THR A 84 -0.22 -18.21 -8.99
CA THR A 84 1.08 -18.60 -9.55
C THR A 84 2.25 -18.27 -8.62
N LYS A 85 2.04 -17.43 -7.59
CA LYS A 85 3.05 -17.02 -6.61
C LYS A 85 2.87 -17.74 -5.25
N ARG A 86 2.12 -18.85 -5.22
CA ARG A 86 1.77 -19.60 -3.98
C ARG A 86 2.96 -20.13 -3.18
N GLN A 87 4.14 -20.32 -3.79
CA GLN A 87 5.31 -20.89 -3.10
C GLN A 87 5.85 -20.03 -1.95
N TYR A 88 5.39 -18.78 -1.82
CA TYR A 88 5.84 -17.84 -0.78
C TYR A 88 4.88 -17.71 0.42
N LEU A 89 3.75 -18.43 0.42
CA LEU A 89 2.53 -18.06 1.15
C LEU A 89 2.60 -18.06 2.67
N LEU A 90 3.14 -19.09 3.30
CA LEU A 90 2.92 -19.29 4.75
C LEU A 90 3.95 -18.55 5.62
N GLY A 91 5.15 -18.29 5.10
CA GLY A 91 6.18 -17.51 5.79
C GLY A 91 6.20 -16.03 5.39
N ALA A 92 5.98 -15.71 4.11
CA ALA A 92 6.21 -14.35 3.63
C ALA A 92 5.10 -13.36 4.00
N ILE A 93 3.91 -13.82 4.40
CA ILE A 93 2.81 -12.93 4.76
C ILE A 93 2.94 -12.37 6.19
N GLN A 94 3.60 -13.11 7.10
CA GLN A 94 3.73 -12.71 8.51
C GLN A 94 4.40 -11.33 8.68
N PRO A 95 5.49 -11.01 7.97
CA PRO A 95 6.07 -9.67 8.00
C PRO A 95 5.12 -8.57 7.52
N PHE A 96 4.25 -8.84 6.54
CA PHE A 96 3.25 -7.87 6.10
C PHE A 96 2.22 -7.62 7.19
N ILE A 97 1.69 -8.69 7.80
CA ILE A 97 0.72 -8.60 8.90
C ILE A 97 1.32 -7.83 10.07
N GLN A 98 2.60 -8.06 10.39
CA GLN A 98 3.29 -7.29 11.43
C GLN A 98 3.34 -5.80 11.10
N CYS A 99 3.61 -5.41 9.85
CA CYS A 99 3.53 -4.02 9.43
C CYS A 99 2.10 -3.46 9.51
N LEU A 100 1.07 -4.25 9.15
CA LEU A 100 -0.32 -3.82 9.31
C LEU A 100 -0.65 -3.52 10.77
N LYS A 101 -0.25 -4.40 11.69
CA LYS A 101 -0.42 -4.24 13.14
C LYS A 101 0.29 -3.00 13.68
N GLN A 102 1.54 -2.78 13.27
CA GLN A 102 2.35 -1.63 13.72
C GLN A 102 1.74 -0.28 13.35
N HIS A 103 0.93 -0.23 12.29
CA HIS A 103 0.29 0.99 11.80
C HIS A 103 -1.24 0.94 11.97
N ALA A 104 -1.74 0.09 12.88
CA ALA A 104 -3.17 -0.18 13.09
C ALA A 104 -4.05 1.08 13.13
N GLU A 105 -3.60 2.10 13.88
CA GLU A 105 -4.30 3.37 14.10
C GLU A 105 -4.40 4.27 12.85
N GLN A 106 -3.68 3.98 11.78
CA GLN A 106 -3.66 4.85 10.59
C GLN A 106 -4.54 4.34 9.46
N TRP A 107 -4.94 3.06 9.49
CA TRP A 107 -5.64 2.44 8.38
C TRP A 107 -7.11 2.87 8.34
N GLN A 108 -7.53 3.43 7.20
CA GLN A 108 -8.93 3.78 6.96
C GLN A 108 -9.58 2.86 5.94
N TYR A 109 -8.82 2.41 4.94
CA TYR A 109 -9.33 1.58 3.86
C TYR A 109 -8.37 0.42 3.63
N MET A 110 -8.89 -0.79 3.66
CA MET A 110 -8.14 -2.00 3.36
C MET A 110 -8.91 -2.89 2.41
N GLU A 111 -8.24 -3.36 1.37
CA GLU A 111 -8.76 -4.36 0.45
C GLU A 111 -7.76 -5.52 0.33
N PHE A 112 -8.20 -6.75 0.54
CA PHE A 112 -7.35 -7.92 0.44
C PHE A 112 -7.94 -8.90 -0.57
N THR A 113 -7.11 -9.38 -1.49
CA THR A 113 -7.42 -10.45 -2.42
C THR A 113 -6.44 -11.60 -2.16
N LEU A 114 -6.81 -12.47 -1.23
CA LEU A 114 -5.94 -13.48 -0.60
C LEU A 114 -6.63 -14.85 -0.47
N PRO A 115 -5.89 -15.96 -0.29
CA PRO A 115 -6.46 -17.24 0.12
C PRO A 115 -7.12 -17.17 1.50
N SER A 116 -8.13 -18.01 1.75
CA SER A 116 -8.91 -18.00 3.01
C SER A 116 -8.06 -18.14 4.28
N THR A 117 -6.98 -18.92 4.24
CA THR A 117 -6.06 -19.09 5.38
C THR A 117 -5.36 -17.81 5.80
N ALA A 118 -5.07 -16.91 4.86
CA ALA A 118 -4.42 -15.63 5.13
C ALA A 118 -5.38 -14.58 5.71
N ILE A 119 -6.65 -14.64 5.31
CA ILE A 119 -7.69 -13.70 5.75
C ILE A 119 -7.88 -13.75 7.26
N LEU A 120 -7.90 -14.96 7.84
CA LEU A 120 -8.06 -15.15 9.28
C LEU A 120 -6.97 -14.43 10.08
N ALA A 121 -5.74 -14.39 9.59
CA ALA A 121 -4.64 -13.75 10.31
C ALA A 121 -4.72 -12.21 10.34
N ILE A 122 -5.50 -11.60 9.44
CA ILE A 122 -5.72 -10.15 9.34
C ILE A 122 -6.93 -9.73 10.18
N GLU A 123 -7.97 -10.58 10.23
CA GLU A 123 -9.20 -10.31 10.97
C GLU A 123 -8.98 -10.13 12.49
N HIS A 124 -7.97 -10.79 13.06
CA HIS A 124 -7.65 -10.71 14.49
C HIS A 124 -6.91 -9.42 14.89
N VAL A 125 -6.81 -8.42 14.02
CA VAL A 125 -6.13 -7.16 14.31
C VAL A 125 -7.17 -6.07 14.54
N ASP A 126 -7.04 -5.35 15.66
CA ASP A 126 -7.87 -4.19 15.94
C ASP A 126 -7.40 -3.00 15.10
N TYR A 127 -8.31 -2.41 14.34
CA TYR A 127 -8.06 -1.27 13.45
C TYR A 127 -9.06 -0.15 13.79
N PRO A 128 -8.75 0.70 14.79
CA PRO A 128 -9.74 1.60 15.39
C PRO A 128 -10.25 2.67 14.41
N GLU A 129 -9.43 3.07 13.44
CA GLU A 129 -9.77 4.09 12.44
C GLU A 129 -10.31 3.50 11.12
N LEU A 130 -10.53 2.18 11.07
CA LEU A 130 -10.93 1.50 9.84
C LEU A 130 -12.36 1.84 9.44
N ARG A 131 -12.50 2.41 8.24
CA ARG A 131 -13.79 2.80 7.67
C ARG A 131 -14.33 1.75 6.72
N SER A 132 -13.44 1.00 6.07
CA SER A 132 -13.82 -0.05 5.12
C SER A 132 -12.78 -1.16 5.07
N LEU A 133 -13.26 -2.40 5.15
CA LEU A 133 -12.50 -3.62 4.94
C LEU A 133 -13.19 -4.45 3.85
N ALA A 134 -12.47 -4.73 2.77
CA ALA A 134 -12.92 -5.64 1.71
C ALA A 134 -12.02 -6.88 1.68
N LEU A 135 -12.63 -8.06 1.77
CA LEU A 135 -11.95 -9.35 1.77
C LEU A 135 -12.46 -10.19 0.59
N ASN A 136 -11.59 -10.41 -0.40
CA ASN A 136 -11.86 -11.20 -1.59
C ASN A 136 -11.04 -12.49 -1.51
N VAL A 137 -11.72 -13.64 -1.54
CA VAL A 137 -11.04 -14.95 -1.48
C VAL A 137 -10.55 -15.33 -2.88
N THR A 138 -9.26 -15.62 -3.01
CA THR A 138 -8.70 -16.10 -4.28
C THR A 138 -8.90 -17.61 -4.45
N GLY A 139 -9.86 -18.01 -5.29
CA GLY A 139 -10.16 -19.40 -5.73
C GLY A 139 -11.61 -19.81 -5.42
N ARG A 140 -12.43 -20.38 -6.30
CA ARG A 140 -12.26 -21.09 -7.59
C ARG A 140 -13.06 -20.39 -8.70
N THR A 141 -12.49 -20.16 -9.88
CA THR A 141 -13.27 -20.31 -11.12
C THR A 141 -13.22 -21.79 -11.51
N PRO A 142 -14.34 -22.40 -11.91
CA PRO A 142 -14.42 -23.82 -12.26
C PRO A 142 -13.46 -24.20 -13.39
#